data_AF-A0A561W9J3-F1
#
_entry.id   AF-A0A561W9J3-F1
#
_cell.length_a   1.000
_cell.length_b   1.000
_cell.length_c   1.000
_cell.angle_alpha   90.00
_cell.angle_beta   90.00
_cell.angle_gamma   90.00
#
_symmetry.space_group_name_H-M   'P 1'
#
loop_
_entity.id
_entity.type
_entity.pdbx_description
1 polymer ?
#
loop_
_entity_poly.entity_id
_entity_poly.type
_entity_poly.pdbx_seq_one_letter_code
_entity_poly.pdbx_strand_id
1 'polypeptide(L)'
;MGALKPWHIIVLVVVLVLLFGAKRLPDAARSLGRSLRIIKAETKGLVDDDKDNLAEKADAQYSRQPLQGDVQQPGYQQPGYQQPQPGYQQPQPGYQQPQQPPAQPYVDPVQRTNDR
;
A
#
# COMPACT_ATOMS: atom_id res chain seq x y z
N MET A 1 41.72 -7.05 27.64
CA MET A 1 40.32 -7.27 27.20
C MET A 1 39.64 -5.92 26.92
N GLY A 2 40.00 -5.23 25.83
CA GLY A 2 39.53 -3.86 25.51
C GLY A 2 38.74 -3.78 24.22
N ALA A 3 37.98 -4.83 23.91
CA ALA A 3 37.51 -5.14 22.56
C ALA A 3 36.48 -4.16 21.98
N LEU A 4 35.92 -3.24 22.77
CA LEU A 4 34.85 -2.33 22.32
C LEU A 4 35.11 -0.89 22.74
N LYS A 5 36.34 -0.39 22.59
CA LYS A 5 36.54 1.07 22.68
C LYS A 5 35.67 1.72 21.60
N PRO A 6 34.81 2.70 21.93
CA PRO A 6 33.88 3.36 21.01
C PRO A 6 34.53 3.82 19.69
N TRP A 7 35.84 4.08 19.73
CA TRP A 7 36.69 4.36 18.59
C TRP A 7 36.58 3.35 17.43
N HIS A 8 36.57 2.04 17.71
CA HIS A 8 36.52 1.02 16.66
C HIS A 8 35.18 1.01 15.91
N ILE A 9 34.09 1.29 16.63
CA ILE A 9 32.74 1.40 16.04
C ILE A 9 32.67 2.59 15.10
N ILE A 10 33.26 3.73 15.48
CA ILE A 10 33.33 4.92 14.61
C ILE A 10 34.08 4.59 13.32
N VAL A 11 35.24 3.91 13.41
CA VAL A 11 36.02 3.51 12.23
C VAL A 11 35.21 2.56 11.33
N LEU A 12 34.51 1.58 11.89
CA LEU A 12 33.65 0.67 11.13
C LEU A 12 32.52 1.41 10.39
N VAL A 13 31.84 2.34 11.05
CA VAL A 13 30.79 3.15 10.43
C VAL A 13 31.36 3.99 9.29
N VAL A 14 32.53 4.60 9.48
CA VAL A 14 33.20 5.37 8.42
C VAL A 14 33.50 4.49 7.21
N VAL A 15 34.06 3.29 7.42
CA VAL A 15 34.35 2.35 6.32
C VAL A 15 33.06 1.93 5.60
N LEU A 16 31.97 1.63 6.32
CA LEU A 16 30.68 1.32 5.69
C LEU A 16 30.11 2.50 4.89
N VAL A 17 30.23 3.73 5.40
CA VAL A 17 29.79 4.93 4.67
C VAL A 17 30.60 5.15 3.40
N LEU A 18 31.90 4.86 3.42
CA LEU A 18 32.76 4.98 2.23
C LEU A 18 32.43 3.92 1.17
N LEU A 19 32.13 2.68 1.58
CA LEU A 19 31.82 1.58 0.66
C LEU A 19 30.40 1.68 0.09
N PHE A 20 29.40 1.94 0.94
CA PHE A 20 27.99 1.95 0.55
C PHE A 20 27.48 3.35 0.17
N GLY A 21 28.13 4.40 0.66
CA GLY A 21 27.73 5.80 0.45
C GLY A 21 26.77 6.31 1.54
N ALA A 22 26.90 7.60 1.87
CA ALA A 22 26.15 8.26 2.94
C ALA A 22 24.62 8.26 2.74
N LYS A 23 24.13 8.12 1.49
CA LYS A 23 22.69 8.05 1.20
C LYS A 23 22.11 6.63 1.24
N ARG A 24 22.91 5.59 1.05
CA ARG A 24 22.44 4.19 0.98
C ARG A 24 22.29 3.55 2.35
N LEU A 25 23.19 3.85 3.29
CA LEU A 25 23.11 3.39 4.67
C LEU A 25 21.79 3.77 5.38
N PRO A 26 21.37 5.05 5.40
CA PRO A 26 20.13 5.44 6.07
C PRO A 26 18.90 4.88 5.37
N ASP A 27 18.94 4.71 4.05
CA ASP A 27 17.82 4.15 3.28
C ASP A 27 17.65 2.65 3.58
N ALA A 28 18.75 1.89 3.55
CA ALA A 28 18.77 0.48 3.95
C ALA A 28 18.39 0.27 5.42
N ALA A 29 18.89 1.11 6.33
CA ALA A 29 18.52 1.04 7.74
C ALA A 29 17.01 1.31 7.95
N ARG A 30 16.43 2.25 7.19
CA ARG A 30 14.98 2.55 7.26
C ARG A 30 14.11 1.42 6.72
N SER A 31 14.50 0.77 5.63
CA SER A 31 13.74 -0.37 5.08
C SER A 31 13.85 -1.60 6.00
N LEU A 32 15.05 -1.92 6.46
CA LEU A 32 15.29 -3.02 7.41
C LEU A 32 14.61 -2.77 8.76
N GLY A 33 14.62 -1.53 9.25
CA GLY A 33 13.96 -1.16 10.50
C GLY A 33 12.44 -1.32 10.45
N ARG A 34 11.81 -1.09 9.28
CA ARG A 34 10.37 -1.34 9.10
C ARG A 34 10.04 -2.84 9.17
N SER A 35 10.81 -3.69 8.50
CA SER A 35 10.62 -5.15 8.56
C SER A 35 10.86 -5.71 9.97
N LEU A 36 11.89 -5.23 10.67
CA LEU A 36 12.17 -5.61 12.05
C LEU A 36 11.08 -5.15 13.03
N ARG A 37 10.43 -4.01 12.79
CA ARG A 37 9.33 -3.54 13.65
C ARG A 37 8.12 -4.47 13.58
N ILE A 38 7.79 -4.98 12.39
CA ILE A 38 6.69 -5.92 12.18
C ILE A 38 6.98 -7.21 12.93
N ILE A 39 8.16 -7.80 12.70
CA ILE A 39 8.59 -9.02 13.39
C ILE A 39 8.62 -8.81 14.90
N LYS A 40 9.10 -7.66 15.38
CA LYS A 40 9.13 -7.34 16.81
C LYS A 40 7.73 -7.17 17.40
N ALA A 41 6.77 -6.62 16.66
CA ALA A 41 5.39 -6.49 17.12
C ALA A 41 4.70 -7.85 17.22
N GLU A 42 4.88 -8.71 16.21
CA GLU A 42 4.37 -10.09 16.22
C GLU A 42 5.02 -10.93 17.32
N THR A 43 6.34 -10.79 17.52
CA THR A 43 7.05 -11.49 18.61
C THR A 43 6.68 -10.95 19.98
N LYS A 44 6.36 -9.65 20.11
CA LYS A 44 5.94 -9.05 21.39
C LYS A 44 4.60 -9.61 21.85
N GLY A 45 3.64 -9.89 20.96
CA GLY A 45 2.38 -10.56 21.34
C GLY A 45 2.61 -11.93 21.98
N LEU A 46 3.59 -12.68 21.48
CA LEU A 46 3.98 -13.99 22.05
C LEU A 46 4.68 -13.90 23.41
N VAL A 47 5.31 -12.76 23.72
CA VAL A 47 6.04 -12.52 24.98
C VAL A 47 5.17 -11.77 26.00
N ASP A 48 4.18 -11.00 25.54
CA ASP A 48 3.21 -10.28 26.39
C ASP A 48 2.03 -11.16 26.85
N ASP A 49 1.69 -12.24 26.14
CA ASP A 49 0.71 -13.26 26.61
C ASP A 49 1.10 -13.84 27.99
N ASP A 50 2.40 -13.80 28.35
CA ASP A 50 2.93 -14.17 29.67
C ASP A 50 2.90 -13.02 30.71
N LYS A 51 2.57 -11.78 30.32
CA LYS A 51 2.73 -10.54 31.12
C LYS A 51 1.45 -9.68 31.23
N ASP A 52 0.35 -10.11 30.62
CA ASP A 52 -0.92 -9.37 30.41
C ASP A 52 -1.76 -9.04 31.66
N ASN A 53 -1.18 -8.92 32.85
CA ASN A 53 -1.87 -8.31 34.00
C ASN A 53 -1.47 -6.85 34.29
N LEU A 54 -0.57 -6.24 33.51
CA LEU A 54 -0.05 -4.88 33.83
C LEU A 54 -0.06 -3.85 32.69
N ALA A 55 -0.36 -4.22 31.43
CA ALA A 55 -0.15 -3.36 30.26
C ALA A 55 -1.42 -2.73 29.64
N GLU A 56 -2.61 -2.99 30.18
CA GLU A 56 -3.90 -2.43 29.70
C GLU A 56 -3.96 -0.88 29.71
N LYS A 57 -2.98 -0.23 30.34
CA LYS A 57 -2.87 1.24 30.41
C LYS A 57 -1.99 1.90 29.34
N ALA A 58 -1.27 1.13 28.53
CA ALA A 58 -0.42 1.69 27.46
C ALA A 58 -1.18 1.88 26.12
N ASP A 59 -2.35 1.25 25.97
CA ASP A 59 -3.11 1.17 24.73
C ASP A 59 -3.84 2.48 24.36
N ALA A 60 -4.14 3.34 25.33
CA ALA A 60 -4.87 4.59 25.08
C ALA A 60 -4.02 5.75 24.51
N GLN A 61 -2.68 5.63 24.44
CA GLN A 61 -1.81 6.78 24.13
C GLN A 61 -1.11 6.77 22.77
N TYR A 62 -1.18 5.69 21.98
CA TYR A 62 -0.58 5.66 20.63
C TYR A 62 -1.58 5.66 19.47
N SER A 63 -2.87 5.65 19.78
CA SER A 63 -3.95 5.90 18.82
C SER A 63 -4.27 7.40 18.78
N ARG A 64 -3.48 8.19 18.04
CA ARG A 64 -3.93 9.24 17.08
C ARG A 64 -2.79 10.18 16.66
N GLN A 65 -2.77 10.44 15.35
CA GLN A 65 -1.88 11.30 14.55
C GLN A 65 -0.44 10.81 14.30
N PRO A 66 -0.16 10.23 13.12
CA PRO A 66 1.06 10.65 12.43
C PRO A 66 0.86 12.12 12.06
N LEU A 67 1.56 13.03 12.75
CA LEU A 67 1.83 14.34 12.19
C LEU A 67 2.45 14.11 10.81
N GLN A 68 1.88 14.75 9.79
CA GLN A 68 2.57 15.04 8.54
C GLN A 68 3.86 15.79 8.89
N GLY A 69 4.93 15.04 9.12
CA GLY A 69 6.28 15.55 9.21
C GLY A 69 6.83 15.61 7.80
N ASP A 70 7.08 16.81 7.31
CA ASP A 70 7.75 17.13 6.05
C ASP A 70 8.89 16.17 5.72
N VAL A 71 8.61 15.16 4.93
CA VAL A 71 9.61 14.51 4.08
C VAL A 71 9.49 15.17 2.72
N GLN A 72 10.25 16.25 2.54
CA GLN A 72 10.55 16.82 1.23
C GLN A 72 11.08 15.70 0.33
N GLN A 73 10.21 15.28 -0.57
CA GLN A 73 10.50 14.36 -1.65
C GLN A 73 11.48 15.09 -2.59
N PRO A 74 12.71 14.59 -2.81
CA PRO A 74 13.56 15.17 -3.85
C PRO A 74 12.82 14.98 -5.17
N GLY A 75 12.42 16.12 -5.77
CA GLY A 75 11.55 16.16 -6.93
C GLY A 75 12.14 15.39 -8.11
N TYR A 76 11.48 14.31 -8.49
CA TYR A 76 11.53 13.84 -9.86
C TYR A 76 10.57 14.74 -10.64
N GLN A 77 11.10 15.74 -11.34
CA GLN A 77 10.32 16.49 -12.32
C GLN A 77 9.92 15.49 -13.40
N GLN A 78 8.65 15.11 -13.45
CA GLN A 78 8.10 14.44 -14.62
C GLN A 78 8.11 15.47 -15.76
N PRO A 79 8.87 15.25 -16.85
CA PRO A 79 8.69 16.03 -18.06
C PRO A 79 7.26 15.77 -18.52
N GLY A 80 6.44 16.82 -18.61
CA GLY A 80 5.09 16.71 -19.14
C GLY A 80 5.14 16.25 -20.58
N TYR A 81 4.87 14.96 -20.81
CA TYR A 81 4.60 14.46 -22.15
C TYR A 81 3.23 15.04 -22.55
N GLN A 82 3.24 16.18 -23.25
CA GLN A 82 2.10 16.59 -24.04
C GLN A 82 1.99 15.61 -25.20
N GLN A 83 1.10 14.64 -25.03
CA GLN A 83 0.75 13.68 -26.06
C GLN A 83 0.04 14.47 -27.18
N PRO A 84 0.59 14.57 -28.40
CA PRO A 84 -0.16 15.10 -29.53
C PRO A 84 -1.28 14.10 -29.77
N GLN A 85 -2.55 14.49 -29.57
CA GLN A 85 -3.68 13.67 -29.95
C GLN A 85 -3.76 13.68 -31.48
N PRO A 86 -3.47 12.57 -32.19
CA PRO A 86 -3.84 12.46 -33.59
C PRO A 86 -5.37 12.36 -33.60
N GLY A 87 -6.03 13.29 -34.28
CA GLY A 87 -7.48 13.27 -34.44
C GLY A 87 -7.90 12.07 -35.28
N TYR A 88 -8.15 10.94 -34.63
CA TYR A 88 -8.87 9.83 -35.27
C TYR A 88 -10.35 10.23 -35.32
N GLN A 89 -10.79 10.80 -36.44
CA GLN A 89 -12.20 10.78 -36.80
C GLN A 89 -12.56 9.33 -37.11
N GLN A 90 -13.15 8.67 -36.12
CA GLN A 90 -13.69 7.32 -36.26
C GLN A 90 -14.95 7.43 -37.12
N PRO A 91 -15.03 6.80 -38.32
CA PRO A 91 -16.30 6.71 -39.04
C PRO A 91 -17.21 5.84 -38.18
N GLN A 92 -18.30 6.39 -37.66
CA GLN A 92 -19.30 5.62 -36.93
C GLN A 92 -20.01 4.68 -37.92
N PRO A 93 -19.88 3.35 -37.79
CA PRO A 93 -20.81 2.45 -38.45
C PRO A 93 -22.16 2.64 -37.74
N GLY A 94 -23.18 3.05 -38.47
CA GLY A 94 -24.53 3.20 -37.95
C GLY A 94 -25.07 1.84 -37.51
N TYR A 95 -24.92 1.52 -36.23
CA TYR A 95 -25.64 0.40 -35.63
C TYR A 95 -27.11 0.80 -35.54
N GLN A 96 -27.92 0.35 -36.50
CA GLN A 96 -29.37 0.37 -36.33
C GLN A 96 -29.71 -0.57 -35.18
N GLN A 97 -30.15 0.01 -34.08
CA GLN A 97 -30.67 -0.72 -32.93
C GLN A 97 -31.86 -1.57 -33.41
N PRO A 98 -31.83 -2.91 -33.26
CA PRO A 98 -33.00 -3.73 -33.56
C PRO A 98 -34.16 -3.24 -32.69
N GLN A 99 -35.25 -2.77 -33.31
CA GLN A 99 -36.47 -2.42 -32.59
C GLN A 99 -36.92 -3.65 -31.80
N GLN A 100 -36.98 -3.52 -30.47
CA GLN A 100 -37.51 -4.57 -29.62
C GLN A 100 -38.95 -4.86 -30.04
N PRO A 101 -39.30 -6.12 -30.40
CA PRO A 101 -40.68 -6.47 -30.68
C PRO A 101 -41.52 -6.19 -29.43
N PRO A 102 -42.77 -5.73 -29.58
CA PRO A 102 -43.63 -5.43 -28.46
C PRO A 102 -43.72 -6.66 -27.54
N ALA A 103 -43.51 -6.43 -26.24
CA ALA A 103 -43.58 -7.47 -25.23
C ALA A 103 -44.94 -8.16 -25.34
N GLN A 104 -44.94 -9.42 -25.78
CA GLN A 104 -46.16 -10.20 -25.76
C GLN A 104 -46.52 -10.49 -24.31
N PRO A 105 -47.78 -10.27 -23.89
CA PRO A 105 -48.24 -10.65 -22.57
C PRO A 105 -47.93 -12.14 -22.37
N TYR A 106 -47.15 -12.45 -21.34
CA TYR A 106 -46.88 -13.82 -20.94
C TYR A 106 -48.20 -14.48 -20.55
N VAL A 107 -48.74 -15.32 -21.45
CA VAL A 107 -49.95 -16.10 -21.19
C VAL A 107 -49.53 -17.34 -20.39
N ASP A 108 -50.00 -17.42 -19.15
CA ASP A 108 -49.68 -18.52 -18.25
C ASP A 108 -50.30 -19.83 -18.78
N PRO A 109 -49.50 -20.84 -19.18
CA PRO A 109 -50.02 -22.07 -19.79
C PRO A 109 -50.82 -22.93 -18.80
N VAL A 110 -50.75 -22.65 -17.51
CA VAL A 110 -51.47 -23.36 -16.44
C VAL A 110 -52.96 -23.06 -16.39
N GLN A 111 -53.44 -21.96 -17.00
CA GLN A 111 -54.87 -21.63 -16.96
C GLN A 111 -55.71 -22.45 -17.96
N ARG A 112 -55.10 -23.07 -18.98
CA ARG A 112 -55.84 -23.71 -20.07
C ARG A 112 -56.44 -25.09 -19.70
N THR A 113 -56.09 -25.66 -18.56
CA THR A 113 -56.49 -27.04 -18.20
C THR A 113 -57.80 -27.13 -17.40
N ASN A 114 -58.41 -26.00 -17.03
CA ASN A 114 -59.58 -25.99 -16.14
C ASN A 114 -60.93 -25.71 -16.84
N ASP A 115 -60.96 -25.61 -18.16
CA ASP A 115 -62.18 -25.33 -18.96
C ASP A 115 -62.70 -26.52 -19.79
N ARG A 116 -62.59 -27.77 -19.30
CA ARG A 116 -63.25 -28.93 -19.94
C ARG A 116 -63.93 -29.85 -18.95
#